data_AF-A0A1A6H2I3-F1
#
_entry.id   AF-A0A1A6H2I3-F1
#
_cell.length_a   1.000
_cell.length_b   1.000
_cell.length_c   1.000
_cell.angle_alpha   90.00
_cell.angle_beta   90.00
_cell.angle_gamma   90.00
#
_symmetry.space_group_name_H-M   'P 1'
#
loop_
_entity.id
_entity.type
_entity.pdbx_description
1 polymer ?
#
loop_
_entity_poly.entity_id
_entity_poly.type
_entity_poly.pdbx_seq_one_letter_code
_entity_poly.pdbx_strand_id
1 'polypeptide(L)'
;LSVLQKLASDPRCKGMPLSSFLLKPMQRITRYPLLIRSILENTPQSHVDHSSLKLALERAEELCSQVNEGVREKENSDRLEWIQAHVQCEGLAEPIFLNEVLVKLPTDPSSDEPVFHISHIDRVYTLRTDNINERTAWVQKIKAASEQYIDTEKKKREKAYQGKSNPYCEISMGSQSYTTRTLQDTLNPKWNFNCQFFIKDLYQDVLCLTMFDRDQFSPDDFLGRTEVPVAKIRTEQESKGPTTRRLLLHEVPTGEVWVRFDLQLFEQKTLL
;
A
#
# COMPACT_ATOMS: atom_id res chain seq x y z
N LEU A 1 -2.22 -32.15 -29.92
CA LEU A 1 -1.58 -31.60 -28.69
C LEU A 1 -1.58 -30.09 -28.80
N SER A 2 -2.14 -29.39 -27.82
CA SER A 2 -2.04 -27.93 -27.74
C SER A 2 -0.56 -27.53 -27.68
N VAL A 3 -0.22 -26.32 -28.15
CA VAL A 3 1.16 -25.80 -28.13
C VAL A 3 1.78 -25.95 -26.73
N LEU A 4 0.98 -25.71 -25.68
CA LEU A 4 1.38 -25.87 -24.28
C LEU A 4 1.77 -27.31 -23.92
N GLN A 5 1.05 -28.32 -24.42
CA GLN A 5 1.40 -29.71 -24.17
C GLN A 5 2.68 -30.14 -24.91
N LYS A 6 2.95 -29.59 -26.10
CA LYS A 6 4.22 -29.81 -26.80
C LYS A 6 5.39 -29.21 -26.04
N LEU A 7 5.24 -27.99 -25.52
CA LEU A 7 6.28 -27.34 -24.70
C LEU A 7 6.55 -28.11 -23.39
N ALA A 8 5.51 -28.64 -22.75
CA ALA A 8 5.64 -29.44 -21.53
C ALA A 8 6.30 -30.82 -21.73
N SER A 9 6.44 -31.28 -22.98
CA SER A 9 7.10 -32.56 -23.32
C SER A 9 8.62 -32.50 -23.28
N ASP A 10 9.20 -31.30 -23.12
CA ASP A 10 10.64 -31.13 -22.92
C ASP A 10 11.11 -31.92 -21.67
N PRO A 11 12.15 -32.77 -21.78
CA PRO A 11 12.66 -33.55 -20.64
C PRO A 11 13.01 -32.70 -19.41
N ARG A 12 13.44 -31.45 -19.61
CA ARG A 12 13.78 -30.50 -18.52
C ARG A 12 12.56 -30.12 -17.69
N CYS A 13 11.37 -30.19 -18.28
CA CYS A 13 10.11 -29.94 -17.57
C CYS A 13 9.73 -31.08 -16.62
N LYS A 14 10.38 -32.25 -16.72
CA LYS A 14 10.12 -33.43 -15.86
C LYS A 14 8.64 -33.83 -15.82
N GLY A 15 7.94 -33.70 -16.95
CA GLY A 15 6.52 -34.02 -17.07
C GLY A 15 5.56 -33.04 -16.36
N MET A 16 6.06 -31.92 -15.84
CA MET A 16 5.22 -30.92 -15.16
C MET A 16 4.60 -29.94 -16.18
N PRO A 17 3.30 -29.61 -16.06
CA PRO A 17 2.65 -28.63 -16.93
C PRO A 17 3.08 -27.20 -16.58
N LEU A 18 2.95 -26.27 -17.53
CA LEU A 18 3.30 -24.86 -17.33
C LEU A 18 2.67 -24.24 -16.07
N SER A 19 1.39 -24.56 -15.79
CA SER A 19 0.67 -24.06 -14.60
C SER A 19 1.40 -24.35 -13.28
N SER A 20 2.08 -25.50 -13.17
CA SER A 20 2.87 -25.84 -11.99
C SER A 20 4.15 -25.02 -11.86
N PHE A 21 4.74 -24.57 -12.98
CA PHE A 21 5.93 -23.69 -12.97
C PHE A 21 5.56 -22.27 -12.54
N LEU A 22 4.36 -21.81 -12.87
CA LEU A 22 3.86 -20.49 -12.46
C LEU A 22 3.69 -20.37 -10.94
N LEU A 23 3.52 -21.49 -10.22
CA LEU A 23 3.44 -21.50 -8.76
C LEU A 23 4.82 -21.41 -8.08
N LYS A 24 5.92 -21.70 -8.79
CA LYS A 24 7.26 -21.81 -8.19
C LYS A 24 7.75 -20.53 -7.51
N PRO A 25 7.56 -19.31 -8.05
CA PRO A 25 7.96 -18.09 -7.37
C PRO A 25 7.28 -17.92 -6.01
N MET A 26 5.95 -18.08 -5.94
CA MET A 26 5.20 -17.98 -4.69
C MET A 26 5.62 -19.08 -3.69
N GLN A 27 5.78 -20.31 -4.17
CA GLN A 27 6.30 -21.42 -3.35
C GLN A 27 7.71 -21.15 -2.83
N ARG A 28 8.54 -20.41 -3.57
CA ARG A 28 9.90 -20.10 -3.14
C ARG A 28 9.91 -19.03 -2.06
N ILE A 29 9.13 -17.96 -2.24
CA ILE A 29 9.00 -16.85 -1.30
C ILE A 29 8.52 -17.37 0.07
N THR A 30 7.46 -18.18 0.09
CA THR A 30 6.92 -18.74 1.34
C THR A 30 7.82 -19.77 2.02
N ARG A 31 8.81 -20.31 1.30
CA ARG A 31 9.74 -21.31 1.83
C ARG A 31 10.96 -20.68 2.48
N TYR A 32 11.34 -19.45 2.14
CA TYR A 32 12.49 -18.78 2.76
C TYR A 32 12.34 -18.64 4.28
N PRO A 33 11.21 -18.15 4.84
CA PRO A 33 11.05 -18.07 6.29
C PRO A 33 11.22 -19.43 6.98
N LEU A 34 10.67 -20.51 6.40
CA LEU A 34 10.76 -21.85 6.97
C LEU A 34 12.21 -22.36 7.01
N LEU A 35 12.95 -22.16 5.92
CA LEU A 35 14.36 -22.58 5.84
C LEU A 35 15.25 -21.76 6.77
N ILE A 36 15.08 -20.42 6.77
CA ILE A 36 15.88 -19.52 7.63
C ILE A 36 15.58 -19.81 9.10
N ARG A 37 14.31 -20.02 9.47
CA ARG A 37 13.93 -20.38 10.84
C ARG A 37 14.59 -21.67 11.29
N SER A 38 14.57 -22.71 10.44
CA SER A 38 15.24 -23.98 10.75
C SER A 38 16.75 -23.81 10.95
N ILE A 39 17.42 -22.96 10.16
CA ILE A 39 18.85 -22.64 10.35
C ILE A 39 19.06 -21.87 11.66
N LEU A 40 18.22 -20.87 11.95
CA LEU A 40 18.29 -20.04 13.15
C LEU A 40 18.10 -20.86 14.44
N GLU A 41 17.14 -21.79 14.45
CA GLU A 41 16.89 -22.71 15.58
C GLU A 41 18.11 -23.61 15.89
N ASN A 42 18.93 -23.89 14.89
CA ASN A 42 20.17 -24.68 15.03
C ASN A 42 21.43 -23.80 15.14
N THR A 43 21.30 -22.48 15.22
CA THR A 43 22.42 -21.54 15.33
C THR A 43 22.43 -20.91 16.73
N PRO A 44 23.42 -21.20 17.60
CA PRO A 44 23.48 -20.65 18.95
C PRO A 44 23.49 -19.12 18.98
N GLN A 45 22.96 -18.52 20.05
CA GLN A 45 22.92 -17.05 20.20
C GLN A 45 24.32 -16.39 20.20
N SER A 46 25.35 -17.14 20.58
CA SER A 46 26.74 -16.68 20.57
C SER A 46 27.41 -16.76 19.19
N HIS A 47 26.77 -17.38 18.20
CA HIS A 47 27.32 -17.54 16.86
C HIS A 47 27.25 -16.21 16.08
N VAL A 48 28.28 -15.94 15.28
CA VAL A 48 28.41 -14.69 14.51
C VAL A 48 27.24 -14.45 13.53
N ASP A 49 26.63 -15.51 13.02
CA ASP A 49 25.51 -15.42 12.08
C ASP A 49 24.13 -15.30 12.73
N HIS A 50 24.01 -15.44 14.06
CA HIS A 50 22.71 -15.49 14.72
C HIS A 50 21.91 -14.19 14.54
N SER A 51 22.56 -13.03 14.66
CA SER A 51 21.94 -11.72 14.46
C SER A 51 21.50 -11.52 13.00
N SER A 52 22.36 -11.87 12.04
CA SER A 52 22.09 -11.81 10.62
C SER A 52 20.93 -12.71 10.20
N LEU A 53 20.85 -13.94 10.75
CA LEU A 53 19.76 -14.87 10.50
C LEU A 53 18.43 -14.40 11.07
N LYS A 54 18.44 -13.77 12.26
CA LYS A 54 17.24 -13.17 12.84
C LYS A 54 16.69 -12.05 11.95
N LEU A 55 17.56 -11.15 11.48
CA LEU A 55 17.18 -10.09 10.55
C LEU A 55 16.70 -10.66 9.21
N ALA A 56 17.38 -11.67 8.67
CA ALA A 56 16.97 -12.32 7.42
C ALA A 56 15.60 -12.99 7.54
N LEU A 57 15.29 -13.59 8.69
CA LEU A 57 13.97 -14.17 8.95
C LEU A 57 12.88 -13.10 8.96
N GLU A 58 13.10 -12.01 9.70
CA GLU A 58 12.17 -10.86 9.74
C GLU A 58 11.90 -10.32 8.34
N ARG A 59 12.95 -10.09 7.53
CA ARG A 59 12.79 -9.64 6.14
C ARG A 59 12.07 -10.62 5.24
N ALA A 60 12.27 -11.92 5.43
CA ALA A 60 11.59 -12.94 4.65
C ALA A 60 10.10 -13.06 5.02
N GLU A 61 9.75 -12.88 6.30
CA GLU A 61 8.37 -12.83 6.78
C GLU A 61 7.66 -11.56 6.30
N GLU A 62 8.32 -10.40 6.37
CA GLU A 62 7.84 -9.14 5.78
C GLU A 62 7.54 -9.30 4.30
N LEU A 63 8.46 -9.89 3.53
CA LEU A 63 8.26 -10.12 2.09
C LEU A 63 7.05 -11.03 1.81
N CYS A 64 6.86 -12.10 2.59
CA CYS A 64 5.68 -12.96 2.45
C CYS A 64 4.38 -12.18 2.69
N SER A 65 4.36 -11.33 3.71
CA SER A 65 3.22 -10.48 4.04
C SER A 65 2.91 -9.50 2.89
N GLN A 66 3.94 -8.79 2.40
CA GLN A 66 3.81 -7.84 1.29
C GLN A 66 3.26 -8.50 0.02
N VAL A 67 3.73 -9.70 -0.32
CA VAL A 67 3.24 -10.42 -1.49
C VAL A 67 1.77 -10.84 -1.31
N ASN A 68 1.39 -11.29 -0.12
CA ASN A 68 0.01 -11.66 0.17
C ASN A 68 -0.94 -10.46 0.09
N GLU A 69 -0.54 -9.32 0.66
CA GLU A 69 -1.32 -8.08 0.58
C GLU A 69 -1.37 -7.55 -0.86
N GLY A 70 -0.27 -7.61 -1.62
CA GLY A 70 -0.26 -7.20 -3.03
C GLY A 70 -1.21 -8.02 -3.91
N VAL A 71 -1.37 -9.33 -3.64
CA VAL A 71 -2.40 -10.16 -4.31
C VAL A 71 -3.79 -9.69 -3.94
N ARG A 72 -4.06 -9.45 -2.65
CA ARG A 72 -5.36 -8.98 -2.16
C ARG A 72 -5.73 -7.61 -2.76
N GLU A 73 -4.78 -6.68 -2.79
CA GLU A 73 -4.96 -5.35 -3.37
C GLU A 73 -5.25 -5.42 -4.86
N LYS A 74 -4.53 -6.28 -5.60
CA LYS A 74 -4.78 -6.48 -7.03
C LYS A 74 -6.17 -7.04 -7.29
N GLU A 75 -6.57 -8.08 -6.57
CA GLU A 75 -7.94 -8.63 -6.68
C GLU A 75 -9.00 -7.58 -6.33
N ASN A 76 -8.77 -6.76 -5.30
CA ASN A 76 -9.69 -5.71 -4.91
C ASN A 76 -9.78 -4.62 -5.99
N SER A 77 -8.65 -4.20 -6.55
CA SER A 77 -8.58 -3.26 -7.66
C SER A 77 -9.37 -3.77 -8.88
N ASP A 78 -9.16 -5.03 -9.26
CA ASP A 78 -9.84 -5.62 -10.42
C ASP A 78 -11.36 -5.72 -10.19
N ARG A 79 -11.80 -6.01 -8.95
CA ARG A 79 -13.24 -5.97 -8.58
C ARG A 79 -13.83 -4.56 -8.66
N LEU A 80 -13.10 -3.54 -8.17
CA LEU A 80 -13.56 -2.15 -8.22
C LEU A 80 -13.63 -1.63 -9.67
N GLU A 81 -12.63 -1.96 -10.50
CA GLU A 81 -12.62 -1.62 -11.92
C GLU A 81 -13.81 -2.28 -12.66
N TRP A 82 -14.09 -3.55 -12.34
CA TRP A 82 -15.26 -4.23 -12.87
C TRP A 82 -16.57 -3.53 -12.48
N ILE A 83 -16.75 -3.17 -11.21
CA ILE A 83 -17.94 -2.44 -10.72
C ILE A 83 -18.08 -1.11 -11.45
N GLN A 84 -17.00 -0.33 -11.54
CA GLN A 84 -16.98 0.98 -12.20
C GLN A 84 -17.39 0.91 -13.67
N ALA A 85 -17.03 -0.17 -14.37
CA ALA A 85 -17.36 -0.36 -15.78
C ALA A 85 -18.77 -0.91 -16.03
N HIS A 86 -19.40 -1.58 -15.04
CA HIS A 86 -20.64 -2.34 -15.24
C HIS A 86 -21.85 -1.84 -14.44
N VAL A 87 -21.65 -0.97 -13.45
CA VAL A 87 -22.74 -0.40 -12.64
C VAL A 87 -23.03 1.03 -13.10
N GLN A 88 -24.21 1.24 -13.67
CA GLN A 88 -24.69 2.59 -14.00
C GLN A 88 -25.23 3.26 -12.74
N CYS A 89 -24.57 4.35 -12.32
CA CYS A 89 -24.94 5.09 -11.12
C CYS A 89 -26.00 6.18 -11.35
N GLU A 90 -26.43 6.41 -12.58
CA GLU A 90 -27.41 7.44 -12.90
C GLU A 90 -28.80 7.07 -12.38
N GLY A 91 -29.42 7.98 -11.62
CA GLY A 91 -30.77 7.79 -11.08
C GLY A 91 -30.88 6.80 -9.91
N LEU A 92 -29.75 6.30 -9.38
CA LEU A 92 -29.75 5.49 -8.17
C LEU A 92 -30.11 6.34 -6.94
N ALA A 93 -30.73 5.69 -5.95
CA ALA A 93 -30.88 6.27 -4.63
C ALA A 93 -29.50 6.58 -4.03
N GLU A 94 -29.44 7.57 -3.14
CA GLU A 94 -28.18 7.94 -2.48
C GLU A 94 -27.53 6.72 -1.79
N PRO A 95 -26.21 6.54 -1.97
CA PRO A 95 -25.47 5.47 -1.29
C PRO A 95 -25.63 5.56 0.22
N ILE A 96 -25.87 4.41 0.85
CA ILE A 96 -25.94 4.29 2.31
C ILE A 96 -24.51 4.17 2.86
N PHE A 97 -24.07 5.17 3.62
CA PHE A 97 -22.75 5.14 4.25
C PHE A 97 -22.78 4.39 5.58
N LEU A 98 -21.74 3.60 5.85
CA LEU A 98 -21.72 2.67 6.98
C LEU A 98 -21.49 3.31 8.35
N ASN A 99 -21.09 4.59 8.41
CA ASN A 99 -20.96 5.35 9.67
C ASN A 99 -22.30 5.65 10.33
N GLU A 100 -23.41 5.48 9.60
CA GLU A 100 -24.77 5.84 10.04
C GLU A 100 -25.74 4.66 9.97
N VAL A 101 -25.21 3.43 9.95
CA VAL A 101 -25.99 2.19 9.80
C VAL A 101 -26.03 1.39 11.10
N LEU A 102 -27.20 0.82 11.40
CA LEU A 102 -27.37 -0.24 12.39
C LEU A 102 -28.03 -1.47 11.77
N VAL A 103 -27.38 -2.63 11.89
CA VAL A 103 -27.92 -3.90 11.39
C VAL A 103 -28.67 -4.63 12.49
N LYS A 104 -29.91 -5.06 12.21
CA LYS A 104 -30.75 -5.82 13.13
C LYS A 104 -31.20 -7.15 12.50
N LEU A 105 -31.09 -8.23 13.27
CA LEU A 105 -31.73 -9.50 12.94
C LEU A 105 -33.25 -9.39 13.15
N PRO A 106 -34.06 -10.26 12.53
CA PRO A 106 -35.48 -10.38 12.86
C PRO A 106 -35.68 -10.56 14.36
N THR A 107 -36.80 -10.04 14.88
CA THR A 107 -37.12 -10.04 16.31
C THR A 107 -37.26 -11.46 16.89
N ASP A 108 -37.48 -12.46 16.03
CA ASP A 108 -37.50 -13.88 16.39
C ASP A 108 -36.16 -14.56 16.01
N PRO A 109 -35.30 -14.90 16.99
CA PRO A 109 -34.02 -15.58 16.76
C PRO A 109 -34.17 -17.02 16.24
N SER A 110 -35.37 -17.61 16.34
CA SER A 110 -35.68 -18.96 15.85
C SER A 110 -36.17 -18.98 14.40
N SER A 111 -36.28 -17.81 13.78
CA SER A 111 -36.71 -17.69 12.39
C SER A 111 -35.62 -18.16 11.41
N ASP A 112 -35.96 -19.19 10.65
CA ASP A 112 -35.21 -19.67 9.48
C ASP A 112 -35.34 -18.74 8.26
N GLU A 113 -35.97 -17.56 8.41
CA GLU A 113 -36.10 -16.63 7.30
C GLU A 113 -34.75 -15.97 6.96
N PRO A 114 -34.32 -15.98 5.68
CA PRO A 114 -33.06 -15.37 5.24
C PRO A 114 -33.17 -13.84 5.11
N VAL A 115 -33.81 -13.18 6.08
CA VAL A 115 -34.12 -11.75 6.09
C VAL A 115 -33.34 -11.02 7.19
N PHE A 116 -32.90 -9.80 6.92
CA PHE A 116 -32.30 -8.91 7.92
C PHE A 116 -32.69 -7.44 7.66
N HIS A 117 -32.46 -6.58 8.66
CA HIS A 117 -32.85 -5.18 8.60
C HIS A 117 -31.63 -4.27 8.70
N ILE A 118 -31.61 -3.23 7.87
CA ILE A 118 -30.66 -2.12 7.94
C ILE A 118 -31.43 -0.88 8.34
N SER A 119 -31.12 -0.33 9.51
CA SER A 119 -31.58 0.98 9.95
C SER A 119 -30.55 2.02 9.53
N HIS A 120 -30.96 3.07 8.83
CA HIS A 120 -30.11 4.18 8.41
C HIS A 120 -30.85 5.50 8.63
N ILE A 121 -30.36 6.32 9.56
CA ILE A 121 -31.01 7.56 10.01
C ILE A 121 -32.49 7.30 10.33
N ASP A 122 -33.42 7.78 9.50
CA ASP A 122 -34.87 7.68 9.69
C ASP A 122 -35.53 6.59 8.82
N ARG A 123 -34.75 5.75 8.14
CA ARG A 123 -35.25 4.68 7.25
C ARG A 123 -34.85 3.31 7.75
N VAL A 124 -35.74 2.33 7.53
CA VAL A 124 -35.47 0.91 7.78
C VAL A 124 -35.66 0.14 6.48
N TYR A 125 -34.58 -0.48 6.02
CA TYR A 125 -34.58 -1.38 4.86
C TYR A 125 -34.70 -2.82 5.33
N THR A 126 -35.63 -3.56 4.73
CA THR A 126 -35.83 -5.00 4.98
C THR A 126 -35.30 -5.75 3.77
N LEU A 127 -34.25 -6.54 3.95
CA LEU A 127 -33.54 -7.22 2.87
C LEU A 127 -33.64 -8.72 3.02
N ARG A 128 -33.97 -9.41 1.93
CA ARG A 128 -33.98 -10.87 1.83
C ARG A 128 -32.74 -11.33 1.06
N THR A 129 -32.06 -12.34 1.59
CA THR A 129 -30.94 -13.04 0.95
C THR A 129 -31.39 -14.41 0.46
N ASP A 130 -30.53 -15.08 -0.30
CA ASP A 130 -30.84 -16.41 -0.86
C ASP A 130 -30.93 -17.50 0.21
N ASN A 131 -30.17 -17.37 1.31
CA ASN A 131 -30.12 -18.37 2.38
C ASN A 131 -29.60 -17.79 3.70
N ILE A 132 -29.73 -18.57 4.78
CA ILE A 132 -29.33 -18.17 6.14
C ILE A 132 -27.82 -17.88 6.26
N ASN A 133 -26.98 -18.56 5.49
CA ASN A 133 -25.53 -18.35 5.52
C ASN A 133 -25.17 -16.99 4.91
N GLU A 134 -25.78 -16.64 3.78
CA GLU A 134 -25.63 -15.31 3.15
C GLU A 134 -26.17 -14.21 4.07
N ARG A 135 -27.37 -14.38 4.66
CA ARG A 135 -27.88 -13.45 5.69
C ARG A 135 -26.85 -13.20 6.77
N THR A 136 -26.29 -14.28 7.33
CA THR A 136 -25.31 -14.20 8.42
C THR A 136 -24.02 -13.52 7.96
N ALA A 137 -23.54 -13.82 6.76
CA ALA A 137 -22.36 -13.20 6.18
C ALA A 137 -22.55 -11.69 5.94
N TRP A 138 -23.69 -11.28 5.37
CA TRP A 138 -24.04 -9.87 5.16
C TRP A 138 -24.11 -9.11 6.50
N VAL A 139 -24.82 -9.66 7.49
CA VAL A 139 -24.96 -9.04 8.81
C VAL A 139 -23.59 -8.86 9.48
N GLN A 140 -22.76 -9.90 9.48
CA GLN A 140 -21.42 -9.84 10.07
C GLN A 140 -20.52 -8.83 9.37
N LYS A 141 -20.47 -8.84 8.03
CA LYS A 141 -19.61 -7.95 7.25
C LYS A 141 -20.04 -6.49 7.38
N ILE A 142 -21.34 -6.18 7.27
CA ILE A 142 -21.83 -4.80 7.41
C ILE A 142 -21.55 -4.29 8.82
N LYS A 143 -21.84 -5.10 9.85
CA LYS A 143 -21.60 -4.71 11.25
C LYS A 143 -20.13 -4.44 11.51
N ALA A 144 -19.24 -5.35 11.10
CA ALA A 144 -17.80 -5.19 11.27
C ALA A 144 -17.26 -3.95 10.54
N ALA A 145 -17.68 -3.72 9.29
CA ALA A 145 -17.26 -2.56 8.52
C ALA A 145 -17.81 -1.24 9.09
N SER A 146 -19.05 -1.23 9.59
CA SER A 146 -19.64 -0.07 10.27
C SER A 146 -18.92 0.28 11.56
N GLU A 147 -18.66 -0.72 12.42
CA GLU A 147 -17.89 -0.54 13.66
C GLU A 147 -16.48 -0.01 13.37
N GLN A 148 -15.80 -0.60 12.39
CA GLN A 148 -14.47 -0.16 11.96
C GLN A 148 -14.50 1.29 11.45
N TYR A 149 -15.50 1.68 10.66
CA TYR A 149 -15.64 3.04 10.17
C TYR A 149 -15.81 4.03 11.34
N ILE A 150 -16.73 3.74 12.25
CA ILE A 150 -17.04 4.59 13.41
C ILE A 150 -15.81 4.76 14.30
N ASP A 151 -15.07 3.68 14.58
CA ASP A 151 -13.87 3.72 15.40
C ASP A 151 -12.72 4.48 14.73
N THR A 152 -12.59 4.36 13.40
CA THR A 152 -11.62 5.13 12.61
C THR A 152 -11.92 6.62 12.69
N GLU A 153 -13.17 7.03 12.50
CA GLU A 153 -13.61 8.42 12.60
C GLU A 153 -13.40 9.01 14.00
N LYS A 154 -13.69 8.24 15.05
CA LYS A 154 -13.43 8.66 16.45
C LYS A 154 -11.95 8.94 16.68
N LYS A 155 -11.08 8.03 16.26
CA LYS A 155 -9.62 8.19 16.41
C LYS A 155 -9.07 9.36 15.59
N LYS A 156 -9.60 9.59 14.38
CA LYS A 156 -9.26 10.78 13.58
C LYS A 156 -9.61 12.07 14.33
N ARG A 157 -10.81 12.15 14.92
CA ARG A 157 -11.23 13.32 15.72
C ARG A 157 -10.31 13.52 16.94
N GLU A 158 -9.97 12.45 17.64
CA GLU A 158 -9.02 12.50 18.78
C GLU A 158 -7.64 13.00 18.36
N LYS A 159 -7.09 12.50 17.24
CA LYS A 159 -5.82 12.99 16.65
C LYS A 159 -5.89 14.47 16.32
N ALA A 160 -6.99 14.92 15.70
CA ALA A 160 -7.20 16.32 15.36
C ALA A 160 -7.23 17.23 16.61
N TYR A 161 -7.88 16.81 17.69
CA TYR A 161 -7.86 17.55 18.97
C TYR A 161 -6.46 17.62 19.59
N GLN A 162 -5.62 16.61 19.38
CA GLN A 162 -4.25 16.57 19.91
C GLN A 162 -3.25 17.36 19.06
N GLY A 163 -3.58 17.72 17.82
CA GLY A 163 -2.70 18.45 16.91
C GLY A 163 -1.42 17.70 16.53
N LYS A 164 -1.44 16.37 16.58
CA LYS A 164 -0.29 15.51 16.31
C LYS A 164 -0.28 15.04 14.86
N SER A 165 0.89 15.06 14.24
CA SER A 165 1.12 14.57 12.87
C SER A 165 2.28 13.59 12.85
N ASN A 166 2.17 12.56 12.00
CA ASN A 166 3.19 11.53 11.83
C ASN A 166 3.78 11.59 10.41
N PRO A 167 4.55 12.64 10.07
CA PRO A 167 4.92 12.90 8.68
C PRO A 167 6.00 11.94 8.15
N TYR A 168 5.86 11.58 6.89
CA TYR A 168 6.89 10.97 6.06
C TYR A 168 6.86 11.56 4.64
N CYS A 169 7.94 11.35 3.89
CA CYS A 169 8.06 11.81 2.52
C CYS A 169 8.34 10.62 1.60
N GLU A 170 7.60 10.54 0.50
CA GLU A 170 7.91 9.71 -0.65
C GLU A 170 8.61 10.58 -1.71
N ILE A 171 9.76 10.12 -2.18
CA ILE A 171 10.55 10.77 -3.22
C ILE A 171 10.59 9.84 -4.42
N SER A 172 10.20 10.32 -5.60
CA SER A 172 10.15 9.50 -6.81
C SER A 172 10.71 10.21 -8.05
N MET A 173 11.21 9.42 -9.00
CA MET A 173 11.66 9.87 -10.32
C MET A 173 11.44 8.74 -11.32
N GLY A 174 10.44 8.90 -12.19
CA GLY A 174 10.00 7.84 -13.09
C GLY A 174 9.56 6.59 -12.32
N SER A 175 10.21 5.46 -12.57
CA SER A 175 9.91 4.18 -11.91
C SER A 175 10.68 3.93 -10.60
N GLN A 176 11.51 4.88 -10.17
CA GLN A 176 12.29 4.78 -8.94
C GLN A 176 11.59 5.54 -7.83
N SER A 177 11.53 4.97 -6.63
CA SER A 177 10.98 5.64 -5.44
C SER A 177 11.74 5.28 -4.17
N TYR A 178 11.75 6.21 -3.22
CA TYR A 178 12.28 6.04 -1.87
C TYR A 178 11.30 6.66 -0.89
N THR A 179 11.15 6.05 0.29
CA THR A 179 10.28 6.55 1.35
C THR A 179 11.12 6.80 2.60
N THR A 180 10.97 7.97 3.21
CA THR A 180 11.61 8.26 4.50
C THR A 180 10.97 7.44 5.61
N ARG A 181 11.66 7.30 6.75
CA ARG A 181 10.98 6.89 7.98
C ARG A 181 9.86 7.87 8.34
N THR A 182 8.81 7.36 8.96
CA THR A 182 7.80 8.17 9.63
C THR A 182 8.35 8.72 10.94
N LEU A 183 8.18 10.03 11.16
CA LEU A 183 8.48 10.67 12.43
C LEU A 183 7.18 10.82 13.22
N GLN A 184 7.18 10.49 14.50
CA GLN A 184 5.98 10.54 15.34
C GLN A 184 5.80 11.94 15.95
N ASP A 185 4.55 12.39 16.05
CA ASP A 185 4.13 13.57 16.81
C ASP A 185 4.93 14.86 16.49
N THR A 186 5.11 15.19 15.22
CA THR A 186 5.83 16.41 14.81
C THR A 186 5.21 17.11 13.59
N LEU A 187 5.07 18.43 13.69
CA LEU A 187 4.69 19.31 12.57
C LEU A 187 5.90 19.88 11.82
N ASN A 188 7.12 19.66 12.32
CA ASN A 188 8.37 20.18 11.76
C ASN A 188 9.39 19.04 11.59
N PRO A 189 9.12 18.09 10.69
CA PRO A 189 9.96 16.91 10.52
C PRO A 189 11.37 17.26 10.03
N LYS A 190 12.37 16.56 10.57
CA LYS A 190 13.76 16.58 10.11
C LYS A 190 14.22 15.16 9.84
N TRP A 191 14.05 14.70 8.60
CA TRP A 191 14.35 13.32 8.26
C TRP A 191 15.85 13.03 8.16
N ASN A 192 16.66 14.00 7.71
CA ASN A 192 18.09 13.83 7.42
C ASN A 192 18.34 12.57 6.55
N PHE A 193 17.49 12.38 5.54
CA PHE A 193 17.47 11.22 4.66
C PHE A 193 18.22 11.53 3.37
N ASN A 194 19.02 10.57 2.89
CA ASN A 194 19.74 10.66 1.63
C ASN A 194 19.30 9.51 0.72
N CYS A 195 19.06 9.81 -0.56
CA CYS A 195 18.78 8.82 -1.60
C CYS A 195 19.41 9.27 -2.92
N GLN A 196 19.54 8.35 -3.86
CA GLN A 196 20.15 8.59 -5.17
C GLN A 196 19.26 8.00 -6.26
N PHE A 197 19.19 8.67 -7.40
CA PHE A 197 18.38 8.25 -8.53
C PHE A 197 19.26 8.11 -9.77
N PHE A 198 18.99 7.08 -10.57
CA PHE A 198 19.55 6.99 -11.92
C PHE A 198 18.74 7.87 -12.87
N ILE A 199 19.38 8.88 -13.45
CA ILE A 199 18.77 9.78 -14.43
C ILE A 199 18.80 9.09 -15.79
N LYS A 200 17.62 8.90 -16.39
CA LYS A 200 17.47 8.33 -17.73
C LYS A 200 17.46 9.41 -18.80
N ASP A 201 16.75 10.51 -18.54
CA ASP A 201 16.67 11.66 -19.43
C ASP A 201 16.65 12.94 -18.61
N LEU A 202 17.73 13.72 -18.71
CA LEU A 202 17.91 14.95 -17.97
C LEU A 202 16.80 16.00 -18.21
N TYR A 203 16.19 16.00 -19.39
CA TYR A 203 15.20 16.99 -19.79
C TYR A 203 13.77 16.55 -19.48
N GLN A 204 13.51 15.24 -19.43
CA GLN A 204 12.18 14.68 -19.15
C GLN A 204 12.01 14.21 -17.70
N ASP A 205 13.10 13.83 -17.02
CA ASP A 205 13.02 13.36 -15.66
C ASP A 205 12.65 14.49 -14.70
N VAL A 206 11.69 14.20 -13.84
CA VAL A 206 11.19 15.09 -12.79
C VAL A 206 11.29 14.38 -11.46
N LEU A 207 11.88 15.05 -10.48
CA LEU A 207 11.89 14.58 -9.11
C LEU A 207 10.61 15.04 -8.41
N CYS A 208 9.82 14.11 -7.91
CA CYS A 208 8.62 14.39 -7.14
C CYS A 208 8.88 14.13 -5.66
N LEU A 209 8.50 15.07 -4.80
CA LEU A 209 8.44 14.87 -3.35
C LEU A 209 6.99 14.99 -2.92
N THR A 210 6.48 13.95 -2.29
CA THR A 210 5.11 13.87 -1.78
C THR A 210 5.15 13.64 -0.28
N MET A 211 4.42 14.46 0.48
CA MET A 211 4.41 14.45 1.93
C MET A 211 3.10 13.83 2.39
N PHE A 212 3.18 12.93 3.36
CA PHE A 212 2.04 12.23 3.92
C PHE A 212 2.11 12.23 5.44
N ASP A 213 0.95 12.26 6.09
CA ASP A 213 0.78 11.95 7.50
C ASP A 213 0.38 10.48 7.62
N ARG A 214 1.24 9.67 8.25
CA ARG A 214 0.93 8.26 8.44
C ARG A 214 -0.25 8.12 9.40
N ASP A 215 -1.28 7.43 8.94
CA ASP A 215 -2.43 7.08 9.74
C ASP A 215 -2.48 5.56 9.96
N GLN A 216 -2.92 5.14 11.14
CA GLN A 216 -2.96 3.73 11.50
C GLN A 216 -4.26 3.05 11.06
N PHE A 217 -5.35 3.83 10.92
CA PHE A 217 -6.70 3.29 10.76
C PHE A 217 -7.38 3.77 9.48
N SER A 218 -6.71 4.60 8.70
CA SER A 218 -7.22 5.15 7.45
C SER A 218 -6.08 5.32 6.43
N PRO A 219 -6.39 5.59 5.15
CA PRO A 219 -5.37 6.01 4.21
C PRO A 219 -4.60 7.22 4.76
N ASP A 220 -3.29 7.24 4.51
CA ASP A 220 -2.41 8.31 4.95
C ASP A 220 -2.89 9.66 4.39
N ASP A 221 -2.91 10.70 5.24
CA ASP A 221 -3.40 12.01 4.83
C ASP A 221 -2.34 12.71 3.96
N PHE A 222 -2.74 13.19 2.78
CA PHE A 222 -1.86 13.94 1.90
C PHE A 222 -1.56 15.33 2.49
N LEU A 223 -0.27 15.65 2.66
CA LEU A 223 0.22 16.91 3.22
C LEU A 223 0.81 17.85 2.15
N GLY A 224 0.68 17.51 0.87
CA GLY A 224 1.17 18.32 -0.24
C GLY A 224 2.26 17.65 -1.05
N ARG A 225 2.54 18.21 -2.23
CA ARG A 225 3.59 17.73 -3.13
C ARG A 225 4.38 18.84 -3.80
N THR A 226 5.59 18.55 -4.23
CA THR A 226 6.38 19.46 -5.06
C THR A 226 7.16 18.68 -6.10
N GLU A 227 7.33 19.28 -7.27
CA GLU A 227 7.97 18.65 -8.42
C GLU A 227 9.12 19.53 -8.91
N VAL A 228 10.27 18.92 -9.15
CA VAL A 228 11.49 19.61 -9.55
C VAL A 228 12.07 18.92 -10.79
N PRO A 229 11.95 19.52 -11.99
CA PRO A 229 12.59 19.02 -13.19
C PRO A 229 14.12 18.93 -13.01
N VAL A 230 14.72 17.80 -13.41
CA VAL A 230 16.17 17.58 -13.22
C VAL A 230 16.99 18.61 -14.02
N ALA A 231 16.53 19.01 -15.21
CA ALA A 231 17.13 20.08 -15.99
C ALA A 231 17.25 21.40 -15.21
N LYS A 232 16.29 21.72 -14.34
CA LYS A 232 16.32 22.91 -13.48
C LYS A 232 17.40 22.79 -12.41
N ILE A 233 17.56 21.60 -11.82
CA ILE A 233 18.62 21.32 -10.84
C ILE A 233 19.99 21.51 -11.48
N ARG A 234 20.20 20.99 -12.71
CA ARG A 234 21.46 21.15 -13.45
C ARG A 234 21.82 22.63 -13.64
N THR A 235 20.93 23.41 -14.24
CA THR A 235 21.20 24.82 -14.57
C THR A 235 21.56 25.64 -13.33
N GLU A 236 20.93 25.36 -12.18
CA GLU A 236 21.22 26.04 -10.93
C GLU A 236 22.59 25.63 -10.35
N GLN A 237 22.97 24.35 -10.50
CA GLN A 237 24.24 23.81 -9.98
C GLN A 237 25.47 24.13 -10.85
N GLU A 238 25.29 24.45 -12.14
CA GLU A 238 26.40 24.88 -13.02
C GLU A 238 27.16 26.11 -12.47
N SER A 239 26.56 26.87 -11.54
CA SER A 239 27.14 28.08 -10.96
C SER A 239 27.65 27.93 -9.51
N LYS A 240 27.19 26.94 -8.76
CA LYS A 240 27.44 26.73 -7.31
C LYS A 240 27.27 25.23 -7.02
N GLY A 241 28.11 24.63 -6.17
CA GLY A 241 28.05 23.20 -5.81
C GLY A 241 26.71 22.74 -5.18
N PRO A 242 26.67 21.68 -4.35
CA PRO A 242 25.40 21.18 -3.80
C PRO A 242 24.53 22.30 -3.20
N THR A 243 23.29 22.41 -3.64
CA THR A 243 22.40 23.53 -3.27
C THR A 243 21.28 23.06 -2.35
N THR A 244 20.99 23.83 -1.30
CA THR A 244 19.82 23.61 -0.46
C THR A 244 18.70 24.55 -0.90
N ARG A 245 17.54 23.99 -1.24
CA ARG A 245 16.36 24.74 -1.68
C ARG A 245 15.21 24.58 -0.71
N ARG A 246 14.50 25.69 -0.50
CA ARG A 246 13.18 25.71 0.11
C ARG A 246 12.14 25.61 -0.99
N LEU A 247 11.34 24.55 -0.96
CA LEU A 247 10.31 24.25 -1.95
C LEU A 247 8.94 24.37 -1.30
N LEU A 248 8.00 25.04 -1.97
CA LEU A 248 6.62 25.11 -1.52
C LEU A 248 5.89 23.83 -1.89
N LEU A 249 4.97 23.42 -1.01
CA LEU A 249 4.06 22.31 -1.27
C LEU A 249 2.81 22.83 -1.97
N HIS A 250 2.43 22.13 -3.04
CA HIS A 250 1.24 22.40 -3.83
C HIS A 250 0.10 21.46 -3.39
N GLU A 251 -1.13 21.81 -3.81
CA GLU A 251 -2.39 21.12 -3.45
C GLU A 251 -2.74 21.16 -1.96
N VAL A 252 -2.06 21.99 -1.18
CA VAL A 252 -2.37 22.30 0.21
C VAL A 252 -2.30 23.82 0.44
N PRO A 253 -3.02 24.36 1.44
CA PRO A 253 -3.04 25.81 1.71
C PRO A 253 -1.66 26.37 2.09
N THR A 254 -0.88 25.59 2.84
CA THR A 254 0.44 25.97 3.33
C THR A 254 1.33 24.73 3.42
N GLY A 255 2.65 24.93 3.35
CA GLY A 255 3.63 23.87 3.49
C GLY A 255 4.91 24.18 2.75
N GLU A 256 6.05 23.85 3.34
CA GLU A 256 7.35 23.96 2.71
C GLU A 256 8.29 22.83 3.14
N VAL A 257 9.21 22.46 2.26
CA VAL A 257 10.24 21.46 2.53
C VAL A 257 11.61 21.98 2.11
N TRP A 258 12.63 21.66 2.91
CA TRP A 258 14.01 21.98 2.61
C TRP A 258 14.72 20.73 2.07
N VAL A 259 15.28 20.84 0.86
CA VAL A 259 15.92 19.73 0.17
C VAL A 259 17.31 20.15 -0.29
N ARG A 260 18.30 19.30 -0.06
CA ARG A 260 19.66 19.48 -0.60
C ARG A 260 19.81 18.65 -1.86
N PHE A 261 20.13 19.31 -2.97
CA PHE A 261 20.42 18.70 -4.26
C PHE A 261 21.91 18.60 -4.49
N ASP A 262 22.36 17.43 -4.95
CA ASP A 262 23.73 17.16 -5.40
C ASP A 262 23.64 16.33 -6.68
N LEU A 263 23.63 17.00 -7.83
CA LEU A 263 23.62 16.36 -9.13
C LEU A 263 25.06 16.04 -9.55
N GLN A 264 25.32 14.77 -9.83
CA GLN A 264 26.59 14.31 -10.38
C GLN A 264 26.33 13.59 -11.69
N LEU A 265 26.85 14.15 -12.79
CA LEU A 265 26.79 13.52 -14.11
C LEU A 265 28.10 12.74 -14.31
N PHE A 266 27.99 11.44 -14.48
CA PHE A 266 29.12 10.61 -14.87
C PHE A 266 29.15 10.51 -16.39
N GLU A 267 30.18 11.07 -17.03
CA GLU A 267 30.44 10.75 -18.43
C GLU A 267 30.80 9.27 -18.53
N GLN A 268 30.00 8.52 -19.27
CA GLN A 268 30.31 7.13 -19.58
C GLN A 268 31.53 7.16 -20.52
N LYS A 269 32.74 7.01 -19.95
CA LYS A 269 33.96 6.83 -20.76
C LYS A 269 33.69 5.67 -21.71
N THR A 270 33.58 6.00 -22.99
CA THR A 270 33.52 5.00 -24.05
C THR A 270 34.84 4.25 -23.99
N LEU A 271 34.78 2.99 -23.56
CA LEU A 271 35.90 2.06 -23.71
C LEU A 271 36.06 1.84 -25.21
N LEU A 272 36.97 2.60 -25.82
CA LEU A 272 37.56 2.27 -27.12
C LEU A 272 38.52 1.09 -26.95
#